data_AF-I3ZL24-F1
#
_entry.id   AF-I3ZL24-F1
#
_cell.length_a   1.000
_cell.length_b   1.000
_cell.length_c   1.000
_cell.angle_alpha   90.00
_cell.angle_beta   90.00
_cell.angle_gamma   90.00
#
_symmetry.space_group_name_H-M   'P 1'
#
loop_
_entity.id
_entity.type
_entity.pdbx_description
1 polymer ?
#
loop_
_entity_poly.entity_id
_entity_poly.type
_entity_poly.pdbx_seq_one_letter_code
_entity_poly.pdbx_strand_id
1 'polypeptide(L)'
;MTLRLPRPFRPFASVGLLSTLCVVVLLGAVTPSASARRFESRRHPRLRAIAHAFVNVALPGMGLLPDDEAELPVEGQKYELKLVHPSGEMIDVVYRVGDTYVPEALDKLSNFLRDSHNQEVTTFDPRTFDVLHTMLAKVGKSTGVINILSAYRTQETNDALRASGTTNAAEHSQHIEAKAIDLRLPGVSAATLRDAALSLGAGGVGYYPKGQFIHVDVGPVRQWTFAPHSGKKHSRHRRRA
;
A
#
# COMPACT_ATOMS: atom_id res chain seq x y z
N MET A 1 -51.88 20.02 56.95
CA MET A 1 -52.80 21.16 56.70
C MET A 1 -52.06 22.17 55.84
N THR A 2 -52.26 22.17 54.50
CA THR A 2 -53.13 23.11 53.74
C THR A 2 -52.56 24.55 53.75
N LEU A 3 -52.23 25.26 52.66
CA LEU A 3 -52.87 25.40 51.34
C LEU A 3 -51.98 26.15 50.29
N ARG A 4 -52.10 25.70 49.02
CA ARG A 4 -52.23 26.38 47.70
C ARG A 4 -51.45 27.67 47.28
N LEU A 5 -50.61 27.48 46.24
CA LEU A 5 -50.49 28.10 44.88
C LEU A 5 -51.50 29.21 44.44
N PRO A 6 -51.16 30.14 43.49
CA PRO A 6 -50.97 29.81 42.07
C PRO A 6 -49.94 30.61 41.22
N ARG A 7 -49.47 29.97 40.13
CA ARG A 7 -48.87 30.62 38.94
C ARG A 7 -49.99 30.87 37.90
N PRO A 8 -49.97 31.98 37.14
CA PRO A 8 -50.93 32.16 36.05
C PRO A 8 -50.46 31.48 34.75
N PHE A 9 -51.42 30.81 34.13
CA PHE A 9 -51.41 30.22 32.80
C PHE A 9 -51.72 31.28 31.72
N ARG A 10 -51.21 31.04 30.51
CA ARG A 10 -51.50 31.78 29.25
C ARG A 10 -52.89 31.42 28.68
N PRO A 11 -53.44 32.26 27.78
CA PRO A 11 -54.19 31.80 26.60
C PRO A 11 -53.54 32.33 25.28
N PHE A 12 -53.25 31.50 24.28
CA PHE A 12 -54.06 31.08 23.10
C PHE A 12 -54.56 32.26 22.22
N ALA A 13 -53.97 32.47 21.03
CA ALA A 13 -54.46 32.08 19.68
C ALA A 13 -55.00 33.35 18.96
N SER A 14 -54.90 33.62 17.66
CA SER A 14 -54.73 32.81 16.43
C SER A 14 -54.71 33.72 15.18
N VAL A 15 -54.39 33.13 14.00
CA VAL A 15 -54.68 33.57 12.60
C VAL A 15 -53.87 34.79 12.09
N GLY A 16 -53.19 34.83 10.94
CA GLY A 16 -53.06 33.97 9.76
C GLY A 16 -52.99 34.88 8.52
N LEU A 17 -51.99 34.77 7.65
CA LEU A 17 -52.12 35.12 6.22
C LEU A 17 -50.93 34.60 5.39
N LEU A 18 -51.28 34.08 4.22
CA LEU A 18 -50.43 33.64 3.11
C LEU A 18 -49.43 34.72 2.65
N SER A 19 -48.25 34.32 2.16
CA SER A 19 -47.87 34.52 0.75
C SER A 19 -46.48 33.94 0.40
N THR A 20 -46.38 33.40 -0.81
CA THR A 20 -45.19 33.33 -1.70
C THR A 20 -43.94 32.51 -1.30
N LEU A 21 -43.91 31.29 -1.84
CA LEU A 21 -42.89 30.74 -2.73
C LEU A 21 -41.43 31.27 -2.59
N CYS A 22 -40.54 30.42 -2.07
CA CYS A 22 -39.15 30.39 -2.52
C CYS A 22 -38.59 28.97 -2.30
N VAL A 23 -38.49 28.22 -3.39
CA VAL A 23 -37.83 26.91 -3.45
C VAL A 23 -36.32 27.18 -3.44
N VAL A 24 -35.63 26.75 -2.38
CA VAL A 24 -34.17 26.60 -2.39
C VAL A 24 -33.86 25.15 -2.08
N VAL A 25 -33.66 24.37 -3.13
CA VAL A 25 -33.08 23.02 -3.07
C VAL A 25 -31.58 23.19 -2.91
N LEU A 26 -31.08 23.04 -1.68
CA LEU A 26 -29.65 22.89 -1.41
C LEU A 26 -29.34 21.39 -1.28
N LEU A 27 -29.13 20.73 -2.43
CA LEU A 27 -28.40 19.47 -2.49
C LEU A 27 -26.93 19.75 -2.15
N GLY A 28 -26.57 19.57 -0.88
CA GLY A 28 -25.18 19.42 -0.48
C GLY A 28 -24.69 18.01 -0.83
N ALA A 29 -24.29 17.80 -2.07
CA ALA A 29 -23.56 16.60 -2.46
C ALA A 29 -22.14 16.71 -1.87
N VAL A 30 -21.91 16.01 -0.76
CA VAL A 30 -20.55 15.75 -0.25
C VAL A 30 -19.90 14.79 -1.24
N THR A 31 -19.02 15.31 -2.10
CA THR A 31 -18.19 14.48 -2.98
C THR A 31 -17.02 13.92 -2.16
N PRO A 32 -16.83 12.60 -2.06
CA PRO A 32 -15.51 12.08 -1.76
C PRO A 32 -14.64 12.31 -3.00
N SER A 33 -13.63 13.16 -2.86
CA SER A 33 -12.54 13.31 -3.83
C SER A 33 -11.64 12.08 -3.76
N ALA A 34 -12.09 10.98 -4.37
CA ALA A 34 -11.22 9.86 -4.68
C ALA A 34 -10.49 10.18 -6.00
N SER A 35 -9.21 10.52 -5.91
CA SER A 35 -8.31 10.54 -7.05
C SER A 35 -8.09 9.10 -7.52
N ALA A 36 -9.05 8.57 -8.27
CA ALA A 36 -8.90 7.33 -9.02
C ALA A 36 -7.88 7.58 -10.14
N ARG A 37 -6.60 7.31 -9.84
CA ARG A 37 -5.59 7.16 -10.88
C ARG A 37 -5.93 5.87 -11.64
N ARG A 38 -6.54 6.05 -12.81
CA ARG A 38 -6.80 5.01 -13.79
C ARG A 38 -5.47 4.31 -14.12
N PHE A 39 -5.33 3.06 -13.68
CA PHE A 39 -4.17 2.25 -14.02
C PHE A 39 -4.35 1.72 -15.44
N GLU A 40 -3.65 2.31 -16.40
CA GLU A 40 -3.47 1.67 -17.69
C GLU A 40 -2.69 0.37 -17.48
N SER A 41 -3.16 -0.71 -18.10
CA SER A 41 -2.46 -2.00 -18.17
C SER A 41 -1.04 -1.78 -18.71
N ARG A 42 -0.08 -1.63 -17.79
CA ARG A 42 1.34 -1.46 -18.14
C ARG A 42 1.88 -2.80 -18.64
N ARG A 43 1.86 -2.99 -19.96
CA ARG A 43 2.63 -4.04 -20.63
C ARG A 43 4.13 -3.77 -20.40
N HIS A 44 4.86 -4.76 -19.90
CA HIS A 44 6.30 -4.66 -19.67
C HIS A 44 7.05 -4.58 -21.04
N PRO A 45 7.96 -3.62 -21.28
CA PRO A 45 8.49 -3.40 -22.62
C PRO A 45 9.57 -4.43 -23.00
N ARG A 46 9.43 -5.01 -24.20
CA ARG A 46 10.54 -5.42 -25.07
C ARG A 46 10.38 -4.68 -26.40
N LEU A 47 11.36 -3.86 -26.76
CA LEU A 47 11.42 -3.11 -28.02
C LEU A 47 11.35 -4.05 -29.24
N ARG A 48 10.43 -3.77 -30.18
CA ARG A 48 10.65 -3.89 -31.63
C ARG A 48 9.51 -3.27 -32.47
N ALA A 49 9.90 -2.21 -33.19
CA ALA A 49 9.58 -1.76 -34.57
C ALA A 49 8.17 -1.91 -35.22
N ILE A 50 7.64 -0.72 -35.58
CA ILE A 50 7.21 -0.21 -36.92
C ILE A 50 5.88 -0.67 -37.58
N ALA A 51 5.14 0.38 -38.00
CA ALA A 51 4.12 0.56 -39.07
C ALA A 51 2.69 0.02 -38.81
N HIS A 52 1.59 0.68 -39.21
CA HIS A 52 1.34 1.60 -40.32
C HIS A 52 0.36 2.74 -39.94
N ALA A 53 0.48 3.85 -40.66
CA ALA A 53 -0.48 4.95 -40.68
C ALA A 53 -1.81 4.53 -41.35
N PHE A 54 -2.93 4.88 -40.74
CA PHE A 54 -4.19 5.15 -41.45
C PHE A 54 -4.85 6.39 -40.85
N VAL A 55 -4.88 7.45 -41.65
CA VAL A 55 -5.76 8.59 -41.49
C VAL A 55 -7.16 8.14 -41.89
N ASN A 56 -8.16 8.34 -41.02
CA ASN A 56 -9.55 8.42 -41.47
C ASN A 56 -10.26 9.58 -40.77
N VAL A 57 -10.84 10.44 -41.61
CA VAL A 57 -11.58 11.65 -41.28
C VAL A 57 -13.04 11.31 -40.96
N ALA A 58 -13.49 11.80 -39.81
CA ALA A 58 -14.83 12.21 -39.32
C ALA A 58 -16.15 11.57 -39.83
N LEU A 59 -16.98 11.12 -38.87
CA LEU A 59 -18.36 11.61 -38.63
C LEU A 59 -18.83 11.24 -37.20
N PRO A 60 -19.66 12.07 -36.52
CA PRO A 60 -20.04 11.86 -35.13
C PRO A 60 -21.27 10.93 -35.06
N GLY A 61 -21.00 9.63 -35.13
CA GLY A 61 -21.96 8.62 -34.69
C GLY A 61 -21.79 8.42 -33.19
N MET A 62 -22.89 8.49 -32.45
CA MET A 62 -22.97 8.15 -31.02
C MET A 62 -22.42 6.73 -30.81
N GLY A 63 -21.11 6.62 -30.58
CA GLY A 63 -20.43 5.36 -30.36
C GLY A 63 -20.72 4.91 -28.94
N LEU A 64 -21.54 3.86 -28.82
CA LEU A 64 -21.41 2.92 -27.72
C LEU A 64 -19.92 2.56 -27.66
N LEU A 65 -19.22 3.04 -26.64
CA LEU A 65 -17.88 2.55 -26.36
C LEU A 65 -18.01 1.04 -26.12
N PRO A 66 -17.22 0.18 -26.79
CA PRO A 66 -17.15 -1.19 -26.35
C PRO A 66 -16.66 -1.17 -24.90
N ASP A 67 -17.42 -1.80 -24.01
CA ASP A 67 -16.95 -2.21 -22.69
C ASP A 67 -15.88 -3.29 -22.92
N ASP A 68 -14.70 -2.87 -23.39
CA ASP A 68 -13.51 -3.71 -23.49
C ASP A 68 -12.98 -3.94 -22.07
N GLU A 69 -13.73 -4.70 -21.28
CA GLU A 69 -13.22 -5.39 -20.10
C GLU A 69 -12.16 -6.37 -20.62
N ALA A 70 -10.92 -5.90 -20.70
CA ALA A 70 -9.81 -6.64 -21.29
C ALA A 70 -9.71 -8.03 -20.63
N GLU A 71 -10.07 -9.06 -21.41
CA GLU A 71 -10.08 -10.43 -20.93
C GLU A 71 -8.66 -10.81 -20.44
N LEU A 72 -8.55 -11.14 -19.16
CA LEU A 72 -7.26 -11.47 -18.56
C LEU A 72 -6.70 -12.75 -19.21
N PRO A 73 -5.39 -12.79 -19.51
CA PRO A 73 -4.81 -13.95 -20.16
C PRO A 73 -4.95 -15.20 -19.26
N VAL A 74 -5.55 -16.25 -19.83
CA VAL A 74 -5.71 -17.56 -19.17
C VAL A 74 -4.47 -18.44 -19.39
N GLU A 75 -3.75 -18.19 -20.48
CA GLU A 75 -2.54 -18.91 -20.87
C GLU A 75 -1.26 -18.12 -20.55
N GLY A 76 -0.23 -18.82 -20.09
CA GLY A 76 1.09 -18.25 -19.79
C GLY A 76 1.67 -18.70 -18.44
N GLN A 77 2.92 -18.32 -18.19
CA GLN A 77 3.57 -18.56 -16.90
C GLN A 77 2.83 -17.80 -15.80
N LYS A 78 2.38 -18.51 -14.77
CA LYS A 78 1.74 -17.94 -13.58
C LYS A 78 2.81 -17.55 -12.56
N TYR A 79 2.67 -16.36 -11.99
CA TYR A 79 3.52 -15.85 -10.92
C TYR A 79 2.68 -15.74 -9.65
N GLU A 80 3.02 -16.56 -8.67
CA GLU A 80 2.26 -16.75 -7.43
C GLU A 80 3.05 -16.21 -6.23
N LEU A 81 2.34 -15.64 -5.25
CA LEU A 81 2.91 -15.26 -3.96
C LEU A 81 2.07 -15.80 -2.82
N LYS A 82 2.76 -16.37 -1.83
CA LYS A 82 2.19 -16.82 -0.56
C LYS A 82 2.76 -15.96 0.56
N LEU A 83 1.91 -15.17 1.21
CA LEU A 83 2.32 -14.21 2.25
C LEU A 83 1.57 -14.47 3.56
N VAL A 84 2.26 -14.25 4.68
CA VAL A 84 1.69 -14.25 6.03
C VAL A 84 1.81 -12.83 6.59
N HIS A 85 0.69 -12.24 6.97
CA HIS A 85 0.61 -10.92 7.60
C HIS A 85 0.92 -11.03 9.10
N PRO A 86 1.45 -9.97 9.76
CA PRO A 86 1.67 -9.97 11.20
C PRO A 86 0.43 -10.30 12.05
N SER A 87 -0.79 -10.08 11.54
CA SER A 87 -2.06 -10.45 12.19
C SER A 87 -2.31 -11.97 12.23
N GLY A 88 -1.55 -12.75 11.46
CA GLY A 88 -1.81 -14.18 11.21
C GLY A 88 -2.65 -14.45 9.96
N GLU A 89 -3.18 -13.43 9.29
CA GLU A 89 -3.84 -13.57 7.99
C GLU A 89 -2.86 -14.12 6.95
N MET A 90 -3.35 -14.95 6.04
CA MET A 90 -2.56 -15.52 4.95
C MET A 90 -3.24 -15.24 3.62
N ILE A 91 -2.42 -14.99 2.59
CA ILE A 91 -2.89 -14.84 1.22
C ILE A 91 -2.05 -15.72 0.29
N ASP A 92 -2.72 -16.29 -0.69
CA ASP A 92 -2.14 -17.09 -1.76
C ASP A 92 -2.75 -16.60 -3.07
N VAL A 93 -1.94 -15.99 -3.94
CA VAL A 93 -2.47 -15.27 -5.09
C VAL A 93 -1.53 -15.32 -6.29
N VAL A 94 -2.12 -15.57 -7.47
CA VAL A 94 -1.47 -15.38 -8.75
C VAL A 94 -1.66 -13.93 -9.17
N TYR A 95 -0.59 -13.12 -9.09
CA TYR A 95 -0.68 -11.67 -9.33
C TYR A 95 -0.30 -11.27 -10.76
N ARG A 96 0.36 -12.16 -11.50
CA ARG A 96 0.77 -11.93 -12.90
C ARG A 96 0.69 -13.23 -13.70
N VAL A 97 0.23 -13.12 -14.94
CA VAL A 97 0.23 -14.19 -15.94
C VAL A 97 0.95 -13.69 -17.18
N GLY A 98 2.05 -14.34 -17.55
CA GLY A 98 2.94 -13.86 -18.59
C GLY A 98 3.44 -12.44 -18.26
N ASP A 99 3.17 -11.49 -19.15
CA ASP A 99 3.57 -10.07 -18.99
C ASP A 99 2.43 -9.17 -18.48
N THR A 100 1.30 -9.76 -18.06
CA THR A 100 0.10 -9.03 -17.63
C THR A 100 -0.16 -9.21 -16.14
N TYR A 101 -0.19 -8.11 -15.39
CA TYR A 101 -0.64 -8.12 -14.00
C TYR A 101 -2.16 -8.31 -13.94
N VAL A 102 -2.63 -9.05 -12.93
CA VAL A 102 -4.05 -9.30 -12.67
C VAL A 102 -4.56 -8.21 -11.71
N PRO A 103 -5.41 -7.26 -12.15
CA PRO A 103 -5.79 -6.10 -11.32
C PRO A 103 -6.42 -6.49 -9.98
N GLU A 104 -7.37 -7.42 -9.99
CA GLU A 104 -8.02 -7.90 -8.75
C GLU A 104 -7.03 -8.52 -7.76
N ALA A 105 -5.97 -9.17 -8.26
CA ALA A 105 -4.92 -9.74 -7.41
C ALA A 105 -4.06 -8.63 -6.79
N LEU A 106 -3.76 -7.57 -7.55
CA LEU A 106 -3.05 -6.40 -7.03
C LEU A 106 -3.87 -5.67 -5.97
N ASP A 107 -5.19 -5.57 -6.13
CA ASP A 107 -6.07 -4.97 -5.13
C ASP A 107 -6.13 -5.82 -3.85
N LYS A 108 -6.25 -7.14 -3.98
CA LYS A 108 -6.16 -8.08 -2.86
C LYS A 108 -4.82 -7.96 -2.12
N LEU A 109 -3.71 -7.90 -2.85
CA LEU A 109 -2.38 -7.70 -2.26
C LEU A 109 -2.25 -6.35 -1.58
N SER A 110 -2.76 -5.28 -2.19
CA SER A 110 -2.73 -3.93 -1.63
C SER A 110 -3.54 -3.85 -0.33
N ASN A 111 -4.72 -4.48 -0.28
CA ASN A 111 -5.51 -4.59 0.94
C ASN A 111 -4.82 -5.45 2.00
N PHE A 112 -4.21 -6.56 1.61
CA PHE A 112 -3.45 -7.42 2.51
C PHE A 112 -2.23 -6.73 3.13
N LEU A 113 -1.58 -5.84 2.37
CA LEU A 113 -0.37 -5.11 2.75
C LEU A 113 -0.65 -3.69 3.26
N ARG A 114 -1.92 -3.40 3.61
CA ARG A 114 -2.37 -2.13 4.19
C ARG A 114 -1.60 -1.76 5.46
N ASP A 115 -1.70 -0.50 5.88
CA ASP A 115 -1.10 -0.09 7.13
C ASP A 115 -1.80 -0.80 8.30
N SER A 116 -1.05 -1.61 9.04
CA SER A 116 -1.59 -2.41 10.14
C SER A 116 -2.09 -1.58 11.31
N HIS A 117 -1.70 -0.31 11.42
CA HIS A 117 -2.03 0.53 12.58
C HIS A 117 -3.39 1.20 12.44
N ASN A 118 -3.70 1.73 11.24
CA ASN A 118 -4.94 2.45 10.96
C ASN A 118 -5.79 1.81 9.85
N GLN A 119 -5.36 0.68 9.30
CA GLN A 119 -6.05 -0.10 8.26
C GLN A 119 -6.19 0.64 6.91
N GLU A 120 -5.45 1.74 6.72
CA GLU A 120 -5.49 2.46 5.45
C GLU A 120 -4.83 1.66 4.33
N VAL A 121 -5.52 1.62 3.18
CA VAL A 121 -5.09 0.92 1.98
C VAL A 121 -4.61 1.92 0.95
N THR A 122 -3.53 1.60 0.26
CA THR A 122 -3.11 2.29 -0.96
C THR A 122 -2.66 1.29 -2.00
N THR A 123 -2.65 1.67 -3.27
CA THR A 123 -2.22 0.82 -4.37
C THR A 123 -0.72 0.56 -4.30
N PHE A 124 -0.33 -0.72 -4.20
CA PHE A 124 1.06 -1.13 -4.18
C PHE A 124 1.68 -1.09 -5.59
N ASP A 125 2.97 -0.75 -5.68
CA ASP A 125 3.71 -0.88 -6.93
C ASP A 125 3.96 -2.37 -7.25
N PRO A 126 3.40 -2.90 -8.35
CA PRO A 126 3.44 -4.34 -8.64
C PRO A 126 4.85 -4.88 -8.88
N ARG A 127 5.82 -4.02 -9.20
CA ARG A 127 7.23 -4.42 -9.33
C ARG A 127 7.79 -4.95 -8.02
N THR A 128 7.23 -4.51 -6.88
CA THR A 128 7.63 -5.04 -5.57
C THR A 128 7.34 -6.55 -5.48
N PHE A 129 6.22 -7.00 -6.06
CA PHE A 129 5.85 -8.41 -6.09
C PHE A 129 6.78 -9.23 -7.01
N ASP A 130 7.23 -8.65 -8.12
CA ASP A 130 8.24 -9.28 -8.98
C ASP A 130 9.61 -9.42 -8.30
N VAL A 131 10.00 -8.47 -7.45
CA VAL A 131 11.19 -8.60 -6.60
C VAL A 131 11.05 -9.78 -5.66
N LEU A 132 9.92 -9.92 -4.97
CA LEU A 132 9.68 -11.04 -4.07
C LEU A 132 9.73 -12.39 -4.81
N HIS A 133 9.01 -12.50 -5.92
CA HIS A 133 8.95 -13.74 -6.70
C HIS A 133 10.33 -14.14 -7.24
N THR A 134 11.06 -13.19 -7.83
CA THR A 134 12.41 -13.44 -8.36
C THR A 134 13.40 -13.81 -7.26
N MET A 135 13.30 -13.17 -6.09
CA MET A 135 14.12 -13.49 -4.92
C MET A 135 13.84 -14.93 -4.43
N LEU A 136 12.58 -15.34 -4.33
CA LEU A 136 12.18 -16.71 -3.96
C LEU A 136 12.80 -17.74 -4.92
N ALA A 137 12.69 -17.51 -6.23
CA ALA A 137 13.28 -18.39 -7.23
C ALA A 137 14.81 -18.48 -7.06
N LYS A 138 15.48 -17.35 -6.78
CA LYS A 138 16.93 -17.28 -6.64
C LYS A 138 17.48 -18.03 -5.43
N VAL A 139 16.70 -18.14 -4.36
CA VAL A 139 17.06 -18.95 -3.18
C VAL A 139 16.51 -20.38 -3.23
N GLY A 140 15.94 -20.80 -4.38
CA GLY A 140 15.40 -22.14 -4.56
C GLY A 140 14.12 -22.42 -3.76
N LYS A 141 13.33 -21.38 -3.47
CA LYS A 141 12.10 -21.44 -2.66
C LYS A 141 10.91 -20.82 -3.39
N SER A 142 10.70 -21.18 -4.67
CA SER A 142 9.63 -20.60 -5.50
C SER A 142 8.22 -20.73 -4.92
N THR A 143 7.96 -21.73 -4.07
CA THR A 143 6.69 -21.94 -3.36
C THR A 143 6.75 -21.53 -1.88
N GLY A 144 7.81 -20.82 -1.50
CA GLY A 144 8.06 -20.40 -0.12
C GLY A 144 7.02 -19.38 0.36
N VAL A 145 6.63 -19.51 1.62
CA VAL A 145 5.70 -18.57 2.27
C VAL A 145 6.51 -17.44 2.92
N ILE A 146 6.28 -16.21 2.50
CA ILE A 146 6.99 -15.04 3.02
C ILE A 146 6.26 -14.52 4.27
N ASN A 147 6.99 -14.33 5.36
CA ASN A 147 6.47 -13.67 6.55
C ASN A 147 6.72 -12.17 6.44
N ILE A 148 5.63 -11.40 6.33
CA ILE A 148 5.67 -9.94 6.29
C ILE A 148 5.85 -9.41 7.71
N LEU A 149 6.74 -8.42 7.87
CA LEU A 149 6.90 -7.68 9.13
C LEU A 149 6.25 -6.30 9.02
N SER A 150 6.41 -5.65 7.87
CA SER A 150 5.82 -4.35 7.59
C SER A 150 5.77 -4.10 6.08
N ALA A 151 4.73 -3.41 5.62
CA ALA A 151 4.54 -3.07 4.21
C ALA A 151 4.13 -1.60 4.07
N TYR A 152 2.94 -1.27 3.55
CA TYR A 152 2.52 0.12 3.48
C TYR A 152 2.45 0.76 4.88
N ARG A 153 2.84 2.03 4.97
CA ARG A 153 2.72 2.86 6.16
C ARG A 153 2.13 4.19 5.76
N THR A 154 1.10 4.63 6.46
CA THR A 154 0.66 6.02 6.40
C THR A 154 1.75 6.95 6.94
N GLN A 155 1.66 8.23 6.58
CA GLN A 155 2.57 9.25 7.08
C GLN A 155 2.54 9.30 8.62
N GLU A 156 1.36 9.24 9.22
CA GLU A 156 1.14 9.21 10.67
C GLU A 156 1.90 8.05 11.34
N THR A 157 1.71 6.82 10.85
CA THR A 157 2.42 5.64 11.36
C THR A 157 3.93 5.80 11.22
N ASN A 158 4.41 6.28 10.07
CA ASN A 158 5.83 6.45 9.84
C ASN A 158 6.45 7.47 10.82
N ASP A 159 5.77 8.59 11.06
CA ASP A 159 6.23 9.61 12.01
C ASP A 159 6.18 9.11 13.47
N ALA A 160 5.18 8.33 13.85
CA ALA A 160 5.15 7.67 15.15
C ALA A 160 6.34 6.70 15.35
N LEU A 161 6.68 5.90 14.32
CA LEU A 161 7.82 4.99 14.35
C LEU A 161 9.16 5.75 14.45
N ARG A 162 9.28 6.88 13.76
CA ARG A 162 10.43 7.79 13.85
C ARG A 162 10.57 8.35 15.26
N ALA A 163 9.49 8.86 15.83
CA ALA A 163 9.46 9.45 17.16
C ALA A 163 9.77 8.44 18.27
N SER A 164 9.48 7.15 18.06
CA SER A 164 9.75 6.09 19.05
C SER A 164 11.23 5.93 19.40
N GLY A 165 12.15 6.32 18.51
CA GLY A 165 13.58 6.07 18.66
C GLY A 165 13.99 4.59 18.63
N THR A 166 13.04 3.68 18.37
CA THR A 166 13.27 2.22 18.32
C THR A 166 13.46 1.69 16.91
N THR A 167 13.24 2.53 15.90
CA THR A 167 13.35 2.19 14.48
C THR A 167 14.25 3.19 13.75
N ASN A 168 14.78 2.79 12.59
CA ASN A 168 15.42 3.72 11.64
C ASN A 168 14.44 4.08 10.50
N ALA A 169 13.17 4.32 10.82
CA ALA A 169 12.23 4.80 9.83
C ALA A 169 12.73 6.12 9.22
N ALA A 170 12.75 6.21 7.90
CA ALA A 170 13.14 7.42 7.18
C ALA A 170 11.96 8.36 7.04
N GLU A 171 12.20 9.67 6.96
CA GLU A 171 11.16 10.67 6.72
C GLU A 171 10.46 10.45 5.37
N HIS A 172 11.25 10.21 4.31
CA HIS A 172 10.76 9.87 2.97
C HIS A 172 10.96 8.37 2.71
N SER A 173 10.18 7.56 3.41
CA SER A 173 10.25 6.10 3.34
C SER A 173 9.55 5.54 2.11
N GLN A 174 10.15 4.55 1.45
CA GLN A 174 9.49 3.80 0.37
C GLN A 174 8.28 2.99 0.86
N HIS A 175 8.13 2.79 2.17
CA HIS A 175 6.90 2.23 2.77
C HIS A 175 5.71 3.18 2.61
N ILE A 176 5.91 4.50 2.66
CA ILE A 176 4.84 5.50 2.47
C ILE A 176 4.39 5.54 1.01
N GLU A 177 5.29 5.21 0.08
CA GLU A 177 4.97 5.13 -1.35
C GLU A 177 4.39 3.76 -1.77
N ALA A 178 4.16 2.83 -0.84
CA ALA A 178 3.73 1.45 -1.13
C ALA A 178 4.63 0.76 -2.17
N LYS A 179 5.94 0.92 -1.95
CA LYS A 179 7.01 0.37 -2.80
C LYS A 179 7.99 -0.50 -2.02
N ALA A 180 7.70 -0.79 -0.75
CA ALA A 180 8.65 -1.44 0.15
C ALA A 180 8.01 -2.46 1.09
N ILE A 181 8.75 -3.53 1.36
CA ILE A 181 8.34 -4.62 2.25
C ILE A 181 9.53 -5.01 3.14
N ASP A 182 9.28 -5.08 4.45
CA ASP A 182 10.14 -5.72 5.43
C ASP A 182 9.68 -7.18 5.61
N LEU A 183 10.57 -8.15 5.43
CA LEU A 183 10.18 -9.56 5.35
C LEU A 183 11.22 -10.56 5.88
N ARG A 184 10.71 -11.76 6.17
CA ARG A 184 11.47 -12.98 6.43
C ARG A 184 10.99 -14.11 5.53
N LEU A 185 11.86 -15.08 5.28
CA LEU A 185 11.51 -16.34 4.64
C LEU A 185 11.91 -17.49 5.58
N PRO A 186 10.95 -18.22 6.17
CA PRO A 186 11.25 -19.38 7.00
C PRO A 186 12.19 -20.36 6.29
N GLY A 187 13.24 -20.79 7.00
CA GLY A 187 14.25 -21.71 6.46
C GLY A 187 15.31 -21.06 5.57
N VAL A 188 15.32 -19.73 5.40
CA VAL A 188 16.37 -18.99 4.68
C VAL A 188 16.90 -17.86 5.56
N SER A 189 18.23 -17.75 5.67
CA SER A 189 18.84 -16.69 6.48
C SER A 189 18.59 -15.31 5.88
N ALA A 190 18.48 -14.29 6.73
CA ALA A 190 18.34 -12.91 6.25
C ALA A 190 19.55 -12.45 5.42
N ALA A 191 20.75 -12.98 5.67
CA ALA A 191 21.94 -12.70 4.85
C ALA A 191 21.79 -13.27 3.43
N THR A 192 21.31 -14.51 3.32
CA THR A 192 21.03 -15.15 2.02
C THR A 192 19.95 -14.39 1.24
N LEU A 193 18.87 -13.97 1.91
CA LEU A 193 17.83 -13.14 1.28
C LEU A 193 18.37 -11.79 0.82
N ARG A 194 19.20 -11.12 1.64
CA ARG A 194 19.86 -9.87 1.28
C ARG A 194 20.67 -10.04 0.00
N ASP A 195 21.51 -11.07 -0.06
CA ASP A 195 22.39 -11.29 -1.22
C ASP A 195 21.58 -11.60 -2.49
N ALA A 196 20.49 -12.37 -2.35
CA ALA A 196 19.54 -12.61 -3.43
C ALA A 196 18.89 -11.30 -3.89
N ALA A 197 18.37 -10.47 -2.98
CA ALA A 197 17.73 -9.20 -3.31
C ALA A 197 18.71 -8.20 -3.96
N LEU A 198 19.93 -8.06 -3.41
CA LEU A 198 20.97 -7.17 -3.95
C LEU A 198 21.32 -7.52 -5.41
N SER A 199 21.39 -8.81 -5.72
CA SER A 199 21.74 -9.28 -7.06
C SER A 199 20.68 -8.94 -8.13
N LEU A 200 19.47 -8.54 -7.73
CA LEU A 200 18.41 -8.13 -8.65
C LEU A 200 18.59 -6.70 -9.16
N GLY A 201 19.28 -5.85 -8.39
CA GLY A 201 19.46 -4.43 -8.73
C GLY A 201 18.14 -3.66 -8.93
N ALA A 202 17.04 -4.14 -8.33
CA ALA A 202 15.69 -3.65 -8.60
C ALA A 202 15.29 -2.42 -7.75
N GLY A 203 16.04 -2.14 -6.68
CA GLY A 203 15.83 -1.00 -5.79
C GLY A 203 16.63 -1.11 -4.50
N GLY A 204 16.13 -0.53 -3.41
CA GLY A 204 16.81 -0.51 -2.13
C GLY A 204 16.78 -1.85 -1.39
N VAL A 205 17.87 -2.20 -0.72
CA VAL A 205 17.96 -3.39 0.15
C VAL A 205 18.54 -3.02 1.51
N GLY A 206 17.74 -3.22 2.56
CA GLY A 206 18.17 -3.06 3.95
C GLY A 206 18.39 -4.40 4.64
N TYR A 207 19.47 -4.54 5.38
CA TYR A 207 19.77 -5.76 6.15
C TYR A 207 19.71 -5.51 7.65
N TYR A 208 18.93 -6.32 8.38
CA TYR A 208 18.73 -6.19 9.82
C TYR A 208 19.21 -7.46 10.55
N PRO A 209 20.53 -7.61 10.79
CA PRO A 209 21.09 -8.84 11.37
C PRO A 209 20.52 -9.18 12.74
N LYS A 210 20.32 -8.20 13.63
CA LYS A 210 19.73 -8.47 14.96
C LYS A 210 18.27 -8.93 14.86
N GLY A 211 17.51 -8.31 13.95
CA GLY A 211 16.10 -8.65 13.73
C GLY A 211 15.90 -9.86 12.81
N GLN A 212 16.95 -10.37 12.16
CA GLN A 212 16.90 -11.45 11.18
C GLN A 212 15.83 -11.22 10.12
N PHE A 213 15.80 -10.04 9.51
CA PHE A 213 14.91 -9.72 8.38
C PHE A 213 15.64 -8.82 7.37
N ILE A 214 15.03 -8.66 6.19
CA ILE A 214 15.48 -7.70 5.19
C ILE A 214 14.36 -6.72 4.83
N HIS A 215 14.77 -5.58 4.33
CA HIS A 215 13.93 -4.62 3.62
C HIS A 215 14.23 -4.72 2.13
N VAL A 216 13.19 -4.70 1.30
CA VAL A 216 13.31 -4.56 -0.16
C VAL A 216 12.35 -3.50 -0.67
N ASP A 217 12.79 -2.71 -1.64
CA ASP A 217 11.95 -1.73 -2.31
C ASP A 217 12.24 -1.61 -3.81
N VAL A 218 11.39 -0.88 -4.53
CA VAL A 218 11.54 -0.58 -5.98
C VAL A 218 11.81 0.91 -6.26
N GLY A 219 12.40 1.61 -5.29
CA GLY A 219 12.93 2.96 -5.43
C GLY A 219 14.37 2.98 -5.97
N PRO A 220 15.16 4.03 -5.69
CA PRO A 220 16.56 4.09 -6.09
C PRO A 220 17.39 2.95 -5.50
N VAL A 221 18.30 2.38 -6.31
CA VAL A 221 19.22 1.32 -5.88
C VAL A 221 20.15 1.84 -4.79
N ARG A 222 20.06 1.23 -3.62
CA ARG A 222 20.87 1.56 -2.44
C ARG A 222 20.93 0.35 -1.50
N GLN A 223 21.92 0.33 -0.62
CA GLN A 223 22.05 -0.75 0.36
C GLN A 223 22.45 -0.18 1.72
N TRP A 224 21.93 -0.78 2.79
CA TRP A 224 22.30 -0.42 4.15
C TRP A 224 22.23 -1.64 5.07
N THR A 225 23.00 -1.61 6.15
CA THR A 225 22.90 -2.57 7.24
C THR A 225 22.57 -1.83 8.52
N PHE A 226 21.49 -2.21 9.19
CA PHE A 226 21.13 -1.67 10.48
C PHE A 226 22.08 -2.22 11.55
N ALA A 227 22.93 -1.35 12.09
CA ALA A 227 23.68 -1.59 13.30
C ALA A 227 23.10 -0.71 14.42
N PRO A 228 22.69 -1.26 15.57
CA PRO A 228 22.35 -0.43 16.71
C PRO A 228 23.53 0.47 17.07
N HIS A 229 23.27 1.72 17.43
CA HIS A 229 24.30 2.57 18.02
C HIS A 229 24.88 1.85 19.25
N SER A 230 26.15 1.47 19.21
CA SER A 230 26.85 1.01 20.41
C SER A 230 26.93 2.21 21.34
N GLY A 231 26.10 2.22 22.39
CA GLY A 231 26.19 3.23 23.43
C GLY A 231 27.63 3.25 23.93
N LYS A 232 28.33 4.38 23.77
CA LYS A 232 29.65 4.58 24.35
C LYS A 232 29.52 4.30 25.86
N LYS A 233 30.03 3.15 26.32
CA LYS A 233 30.19 2.92 27.76
C LYS A 233 31.20 3.94 28.25
N HIS A 234 30.72 5.03 28.85
CA HIS A 234 31.58 5.90 29.65
C HIS A 234 32.10 5.06 30.81
N SER A 235 33.33 4.53 30.68
CA SER A 235 34.05 3.96 31.79
C SER A 235 34.34 5.09 32.78
N ARG A 236 33.50 5.22 33.82
CA ARG A 236 33.84 6.04 34.98
C ARG A 236 35.03 5.36 35.65
N HIS A 237 36.22 5.84 35.31
CA HIS A 237 37.45 5.45 35.99
C HIS A 237 37.33 5.92 37.44
N ARG A 238 36.91 5.02 38.34
CA ARG A 238 36.99 5.24 39.78
C ARG A 238 38.47 5.29 40.15
N ARG A 239 39.01 6.50 40.28
CA ARG A 239 40.26 6.73 41.00
C ARG A 239 40.04 6.26 42.44
N ARG A 240 40.70 5.17 42.83
CA ARG A 240 40.87 4.79 44.23
C ARG A 240 41.83 5.79 44.86
N ALA A 241 41.39 6.40 45.96
CA ALA A 241 42.25 7.07 46.92
C ALA A 241 42.81 6.03 47.89
#